data_AF-A0A9P9YBT0-F1
#
_entry.id   AF-A0A9P9YBT0-F1
#
_cell.length_a   1.000
_cell.length_b   1.000
_cell.length_c   1.000
_cell.angle_alpha   90.00
_cell.angle_beta   90.00
_cell.angle_gamma   90.00
#
_symmetry.space_group_name_H-M   'P 1'
#
loop_
_entity.id
_entity.type
_entity.pdbx_description
1 polymer ?
#
loop_
_entity_poly.entity_id
_entity_poly.type
_entity_poly.pdbx_seq_one_letter_code
_entity_poly.pdbx_strand_id
1 'polypeptide(L)'
;MCGFPPFYSNNGMAISPGMKKRIRTGQYDFPDPEWTNVSPAAKDLIKGMLNVDPSKRLRIQDVIRNKWIAQFNAVPQTPLCTGRMLKESEETWPEVQEEMTRSLATMRVDYDQVGILA
;
A
#
# COMPACT_ATOMS: atom_id res chain seq x y z
N MET A 1 -3.80 -7.54 5.39
CA MET A 1 -4.91 -7.80 4.45
C MET A 1 -4.53 -8.89 3.45
N CYS A 2 -3.38 -8.82 2.77
CA CYS A 2 -2.95 -9.88 1.84
C CYS A 2 -1.51 -10.38 2.04
N GLY A 3 -0.65 -9.67 2.79
CA GLY A 3 0.73 -10.12 3.07
C GLY A 3 1.78 -9.69 2.06
N PHE A 4 1.42 -8.82 1.11
CA PHE A 4 2.33 -8.28 0.10
C PHE A 4 2.07 -6.77 -0.12
N PRO A 5 3.09 -5.89 -0.30
CA PRO A 5 2.90 -4.51 -0.75
C PRO A 5 2.03 -4.34 -2.03
N PRO A 6 1.45 -3.15 -2.25
CA PRO A 6 0.49 -2.93 -3.34
C PRO A 6 1.10 -2.82 -4.75
N PHE A 7 2.42 -2.69 -4.91
CA PHE A 7 3.04 -2.29 -6.20
C PHE A 7 3.98 -3.35 -6.82
N TYR A 8 3.69 -4.64 -6.65
CA TYR A 8 4.48 -5.75 -7.22
C TYR A 8 4.65 -5.67 -8.73
N SER A 9 5.65 -6.40 -9.22
CA SER A 9 5.78 -6.67 -10.65
C SER A 9 4.61 -7.50 -11.20
N ASN A 10 4.37 -7.42 -12.51
CA ASN A 10 3.39 -8.28 -13.19
C ASN A 10 3.70 -9.78 -13.07
N ASN A 11 4.90 -10.16 -12.63
CA ASN A 11 5.34 -11.54 -12.52
C ASN A 11 5.30 -12.04 -11.07
N GLY A 12 4.67 -11.31 -10.15
CA GLY A 12 4.61 -11.67 -8.73
C GLY A 12 5.93 -11.50 -7.98
N MET A 13 7.01 -11.09 -8.66
CA MET A 13 8.25 -10.71 -7.97
C MET A 13 8.04 -9.42 -7.18
N ALA A 14 8.49 -9.44 -5.93
CA ALA A 14 8.35 -8.34 -4.99
C ALA A 14 9.15 -7.10 -5.37
N ILE A 15 10.11 -7.27 -6.27
CA ILE A 15 11.06 -6.24 -6.69
C ILE A 15 11.09 -6.26 -8.21
N SER A 16 10.70 -5.15 -8.83
CA SER A 16 10.91 -5.00 -10.27
C SER A 16 11.20 -3.56 -10.67
N PRO A 17 11.86 -3.38 -11.83
CA PRO A 17 12.14 -2.06 -12.41
C PRO A 17 10.91 -1.14 -12.61
N GLY A 18 9.69 -1.67 -12.46
CA GLY A 18 8.43 -0.95 -12.63
C GLY A 18 7.82 -0.34 -11.36
N MET A 19 8.37 -0.61 -10.17
CA MET A 19 7.80 -0.20 -8.87
C MET A 19 7.50 1.31 -8.82
N LYS A 20 8.51 2.14 -9.12
CA LYS A 20 8.37 3.61 -9.14
C LYS A 20 7.31 4.09 -10.14
N LYS A 21 7.24 3.46 -11.32
CA LYS A 21 6.25 3.80 -12.36
C LYS A 21 4.84 3.51 -11.83
N ARG A 22 4.63 2.32 -11.24
CA ARG A 22 3.34 1.91 -10.66
C ARG A 22 2.88 2.81 -9.53
N ILE A 23 3.79 3.22 -8.65
CA ILE A 23 3.45 4.15 -7.58
C ILE A 23 2.99 5.49 -8.17
N ARG A 24 3.71 6.02 -9.17
CA ARG A 24 3.37 7.29 -9.82
C ARG A 24 2.07 7.23 -10.63
N THR A 25 1.75 6.08 -11.21
CA THR A 25 0.51 5.87 -11.99
C THR A 25 -0.65 5.33 -11.15
N GLY A 26 -0.42 4.99 -9.87
CA GLY A 26 -1.43 4.38 -9.01
C GLY A 26 -1.84 2.98 -9.46
N GLN A 27 -0.95 2.26 -10.15
CA GLN A 27 -1.22 0.92 -10.67
C GLN A 27 -0.99 -0.14 -9.60
N TYR A 28 -2.06 -0.53 -8.92
CA TYR A 28 -2.14 -1.67 -8.01
C TYR A 28 -3.48 -2.36 -8.20
N ASP A 29 -3.60 -3.59 -7.71
CA ASP A 29 -4.84 -4.35 -7.81
C ASP A 29 -5.11 -5.15 -6.53
N PHE A 30 -6.28 -5.78 -6.46
CA PHE A 30 -6.73 -6.63 -5.36
C PHE A 30 -6.94 -8.06 -5.86
N PRO A 31 -5.85 -8.81 -6.14
CA PRO A 31 -5.92 -10.09 -6.83
C PRO A 31 -6.60 -11.18 -6.00
N ASP A 32 -7.25 -12.09 -6.71
CA ASP A 32 -7.75 -13.35 -6.13
C ASP A 32 -6.60 -14.37 -6.03
N PRO A 33 -6.63 -15.27 -5.02
CA PRO A 33 -7.69 -15.43 -4.01
C PRO A 33 -7.54 -14.54 -2.76
N GLU A 34 -6.42 -13.83 -2.59
CA GLU A 34 -6.09 -13.16 -1.32
C GLU A 34 -7.04 -12.02 -0.95
N TRP A 35 -7.69 -11.41 -1.94
CA TRP A 35 -8.62 -10.30 -1.76
C TRP A 35 -10.09 -10.68 -1.98
N THR A 36 -10.40 -11.94 -2.30
CA THR A 36 -11.77 -12.38 -2.61
C THR A 36 -12.71 -12.09 -1.45
N ASN A 37 -12.30 -12.43 -0.22
CA ASN A 37 -13.15 -12.31 0.98
C ASN A 37 -13.00 -10.96 1.70
N VAL A 38 -12.15 -10.06 1.18
CA VAL A 38 -11.96 -8.73 1.75
C VAL A 38 -13.14 -7.84 1.38
N SER A 39 -13.76 -7.23 2.39
CA SER A 39 -14.93 -6.35 2.20
C SER A 39 -14.66 -5.20 1.20
N PRO A 40 -15.64 -4.82 0.37
CA PRO A 40 -15.52 -3.66 -0.53
C PRO A 40 -15.14 -2.37 0.20
N ALA A 41 -15.70 -2.14 1.39
CA ALA A 41 -15.40 -0.96 2.22
C ALA A 41 -13.90 -0.83 2.54
N ALA A 42 -13.22 -1.94 2.81
CA ALA A 42 -11.78 -1.94 3.04
C ALA A 42 -10.99 -1.61 1.76
N LYS A 43 -11.40 -2.18 0.62
CA LYS A 43 -10.77 -1.89 -0.69
C LYS A 43 -10.93 -0.41 -1.05
N ASP A 44 -12.10 0.18 -0.83
CA ASP A 44 -12.37 1.59 -1.12
C ASP A 44 -11.58 2.54 -0.21
N LEU A 45 -11.42 2.19 1.07
CA LEU A 45 -10.55 2.93 1.98
C LEU A 45 -9.09 2.94 1.47
N ILE A 46 -8.57 1.79 1.03
CA ILE A 46 -7.22 1.70 0.43
C ILE A 46 -7.11 2.57 -0.82
N LYS A 47 -8.12 2.54 -1.71
CA LYS A 47 -8.11 3.40 -2.90
C LYS A 47 -8.06 4.88 -2.57
N GLY A 48 -8.78 5.31 -1.54
CA GLY A 48 -8.72 6.69 -1.07
C GLY A 48 -7.36 7.07 -0.50
N MET A 49 -6.69 6.17 0.22
CA MET A 49 -5.36 6.41 0.80
C MET A 49 -4.24 6.40 -0.26
N LEU A 50 -4.34 5.56 -1.28
CA LEU A 50 -3.34 5.41 -2.34
C LEU A 50 -3.60 6.29 -3.56
N ASN A 51 -4.47 7.30 -3.45
CA ASN A 51 -4.75 8.20 -4.57
C ASN A 51 -3.49 8.98 -4.98
N VAL A 52 -3.16 8.94 -6.28
CA VAL A 52 -2.00 9.64 -6.85
C VAL A 52 -2.14 11.15 -6.81
N ASP A 53 -3.38 11.65 -6.89
CA ASP A 53 -3.71 13.07 -6.77
C ASP A 53 -3.77 13.44 -5.27
N PRO A 54 -2.81 14.25 -4.75
CA PRO A 54 -2.76 14.60 -3.34
C PRO A 54 -4.01 15.36 -2.86
N SER A 55 -4.70 16.07 -3.76
CA SER A 55 -5.91 16.82 -3.43
C SER A 55 -7.12 15.91 -3.20
N LYS A 56 -7.11 14.72 -3.82
CA LYS A 56 -8.15 13.69 -3.70
C LYS A 56 -7.78 12.57 -2.72
N ARG A 57 -6.54 12.53 -2.27
CA ARG A 57 -6.06 11.57 -1.26
C ARG A 57 -6.73 11.85 0.08
N LEU A 58 -7.20 10.80 0.74
CA LEU A 58 -7.83 10.94 2.06
C LEU A 58 -6.89 11.60 3.05
N ARG A 59 -7.42 12.59 3.78
CA ARG A 59 -6.74 13.14 4.95
C ARG A 59 -6.93 12.18 6.12
N ILE A 60 -6.05 12.26 7.11
CA ILE A 60 -6.11 11.41 8.31
C ILE A 60 -7.47 11.48 9.01
N GLN A 61 -8.11 12.67 9.02
CA GLN A 61 -9.43 12.88 9.59
C GLN A 61 -10.51 12.05 8.89
N ASP A 62 -10.40 11.89 7.57
CA ASP A 62 -11.36 11.11 6.77
C ASP A 62 -11.13 9.60 6.96
N VAL A 63 -9.87 9.19 7.12
CA VAL A 63 -9.50 7.80 7.43
C VAL A 63 -10.06 7.36 8.79
N ILE A 64 -9.85 8.15 9.84
CA ILE A 64 -10.32 7.81 11.20
C ILE A 64 -11.85 7.76 11.28
N ARG A 65 -12.54 8.65 10.54
CA ARG A 65 -14.01 8.65 10.47
C ARG A 65 -14.60 7.60 9.54
N ASN A 66 -13.78 6.94 8.72
CA ASN A 66 -14.27 5.90 7.82
C ASN A 66 -14.89 4.77 8.64
N LYS A 67 -16.08 4.29 8.23
CA LYS A 67 -16.82 3.26 8.98
C LYS A 67 -16.01 1.99 9.22
N TRP A 68 -15.15 1.61 8.27
CA TRP A 68 -14.30 0.43 8.41
C TRP A 68 -13.28 0.57 9.56
N ILE A 69 -12.87 1.79 9.89
CA ILE A 69 -12.00 2.11 11.03
C ILE A 69 -12.83 2.43 12.28
N ALA A 70 -13.79 3.34 12.18
CA ALA A 70 -14.58 3.82 13.32
C ALA A 70 -15.45 2.73 13.96
N GLN A 71 -15.87 1.74 13.18
CA GLN A 71 -16.68 0.61 13.62
C GLN A 71 -15.86 -0.69 13.57
N PHE A 72 -14.58 -0.64 13.95
CA PHE A 72 -13.65 -1.77 13.91
C PHE A 72 -14.17 -3.01 14.68
N ASN A 73 -15.07 -2.84 15.64
CA ASN A 73 -15.70 -3.93 16.37
C ASN A 73 -16.84 -4.63 15.60
N ALA A 74 -17.35 -4.01 14.55
CA ALA A 74 -18.42 -4.52 13.69
C ALA A 74 -17.93 -5.01 12.32
N VAL A 75 -16.61 -4.97 12.06
CA VAL A 75 -16.05 -5.46 10.80
C VAL A 75 -16.03 -6.99 10.76
N PRO A 76 -16.21 -7.60 9.58
CA PRO A 76 -16.17 -9.06 9.44
C PRO A 76 -14.84 -9.65 9.92
N GLN A 77 -14.90 -10.74 10.67
CA GLN A 77 -13.72 -11.53 11.07
C GLN A 77 -13.27 -12.46 9.93
N THR A 78 -13.05 -11.89 8.75
CA THR A 78 -12.58 -12.64 7.59
C THR A 78 -11.18 -13.18 7.85
N PRO A 79 -10.94 -14.50 7.75
CA PRO A 79 -9.59 -15.05 7.85
C PRO A 79 -8.68 -14.46 6.78
N LEU A 80 -7.51 -13.97 7.18
CA LEU A 80 -6.54 -13.35 6.27
C LEU A 80 -5.39 -14.30 5.98
N CYS A 81 -4.94 -14.34 4.73
CA CYS A 81 -3.75 -15.09 4.32
C CYS A 81 -2.43 -14.44 4.79
N THR A 82 -2.48 -13.24 5.40
CA THR A 82 -1.31 -12.43 5.73
C THR A 82 -0.26 -13.20 6.54
N GLY A 83 -0.67 -13.98 7.55
CA GLY A 83 0.27 -14.76 8.36
C GLY A 83 0.96 -15.91 7.60
N ARG A 84 0.26 -16.52 6.64
CA ARG A 84 0.84 -17.55 5.76
C ARG A 84 1.83 -16.93 4.77
N MET A 85 1.42 -15.86 4.10
CA MET A 85 2.21 -15.21 3.05
C MET A 85 3.52 -14.64 3.58
N LEU A 86 3.49 -13.98 4.75
CA LEU A 86 4.70 -13.42 5.35
C LEU A 86 5.72 -14.49 5.75
N LYS A 87 5.27 -15.69 6.14
CA LYS A 87 6.16 -16.83 6.39
C LYS A 87 6.75 -17.38 5.09
N GLU A 88 5.94 -17.51 4.05
CA GLU A 88 6.39 -17.98 2.74
C GLU A 88 7.38 -17.01 2.07
N SER A 89 7.27 -15.71 2.34
CA SER A 89 8.16 -14.68 1.80
C SER A 89 9.29 -14.25 2.74
N GLU A 90 9.51 -14.94 3.86
CA GLU A 90 10.39 -14.50 4.95
C GLU A 90 11.81 -14.17 4.47
N GLU A 91 12.38 -15.01 3.61
CA GLU A 91 13.73 -14.82 3.06
C GLU A 91 13.85 -13.57 2.17
N THR A 92 12.79 -13.25 1.41
CA THR A 92 12.78 -12.13 0.46
C THR A 92 12.33 -10.82 1.09
N TRP A 93 11.68 -10.87 2.25
CA TRP A 93 11.06 -9.71 2.89
C TRP A 93 12.02 -8.53 3.15
N PRO A 94 13.28 -8.73 3.57
CA PRO A 94 14.22 -7.62 3.77
C PRO A 94 14.43 -6.79 2.49
N GLU A 95 14.55 -7.46 1.34
CA GLU A 95 14.74 -6.79 0.06
C GLU A 95 13.49 -5.97 -0.35
N VAL A 96 12.30 -6.50 -0.05
CA VAL A 96 11.02 -5.80 -0.26
C VAL A 96 10.96 -4.51 0.57
N GLN A 97 11.36 -4.59 1.84
CA GLN A 97 11.38 -3.43 2.73
C GLN A 97 12.38 -2.36 2.26
N GLU A 98 13.56 -2.79 1.82
CA GLU A 98 14.60 -1.90 1.33
C GLU A 98 14.15 -1.15 0.06
N GLU A 99 13.53 -1.86 -0.89
CA GLU A 99 13.06 -1.25 -2.13
C GLU A 99 11.87 -0.30 -1.91
N MET A 100 10.94 -0.68 -1.02
CA MET A 100 9.85 0.20 -0.62
C MET A 100 10.39 1.50 0.01
N THR A 101 11.41 1.38 0.87
CA THR A 101 12.06 2.52 1.50
C THR A 101 12.73 3.42 0.47
N ARG A 102 13.53 2.85 -0.46
CA ARG A 102 14.15 3.57 -1.57
C ARG A 102 13.12 4.31 -2.42
N SER A 103 12.05 3.61 -2.82
CA SER A 103 11.00 4.19 -3.66
C SER A 103 10.33 5.38 -2.98
N LEU A 104 9.98 5.25 -1.69
CA LEU A 104 9.35 6.32 -0.90
C LEU A 104 10.27 7.51 -0.66
N ALA A 105 11.57 7.30 -0.47
CA ALA A 105 12.54 8.39 -0.33
C ALA A 105 12.48 9.34 -1.54
N THR A 106 12.36 8.79 -2.76
CA THR A 106 12.26 9.61 -3.99
C THR A 106 10.93 10.34 -4.20
N MET A 107 9.93 10.10 -3.35
CA MET A 107 8.62 10.76 -3.41
C MET A 107 8.46 11.86 -2.37
N ARG A 108 9.31 11.90 -1.36
CA ARG A 108 9.33 12.98 -0.37
C ARG A 108 10.09 14.16 -0.96
N VAL A 109 9.57 15.36 -0.73
CA VAL A 109 10.34 16.57 -0.96
C VAL A 109 11.37 16.64 0.17
N ASP A 110 12.65 16.60 -0.19
CA ASP A 110 13.74 16.78 0.75
C ASP A 110 13.91 18.28 1.00
N TYR A 111 13.32 18.76 2.09
CA TYR A 111 13.37 20.18 2.45
C TYR A 111 14.77 20.62 2.90
N ASP A 112 15.67 19.68 3.25
CA ASP A 112 17.05 20.00 3.64
C ASP A 112 17.94 20.34 2.43
N GLN A 113 17.53 19.93 1.22
CA GLN A 113 18.22 20.30 -0.04
C GLN A 113 17.75 21.62 -0.66
N VAL A 114 16.66 22.21 -0.17
CA VAL A 114 16.06 23.45 -0.73
C VAL A 114 16.78 24.71 -0.24
N GLY A 115 17.81 24.57 0.59
CA GLY A 115 18.60 25.67 1.17
C GLY A 115 19.69 26.27 0.27
N ILE A 116 19.53 26.36 -1.04
CA ILE A 116 20.44 27.15 -1.89
C ILE A 116 19.62 27.83 -3.00
N LEU A 117 19.08 29.01 -2.72
CA LEU A 117 18.93 30.16 -3.63
C LEU A 117 18.35 31.31 -2.78
N ALA A 118 19.23 31.98 -2.03
CA ALA A 118 19.03 33.32 -1.50
C ALA A 118 20.03 34.26 -2.19
#